data_AF-A0A3D5FK17-F1
#
_entry.id   AF-A0A3D5FK17-F1
#
_cell.length_a   1.000
_cell.length_b   1.000
_cell.length_c   1.000
_cell.angle_alpha   90.00
_cell.angle_beta   90.00
_cell.angle_gamma   90.00
#
_symmetry.space_group_name_H-M   'P 1'
#
loop_
_entity.id
_entity.type
_entity.pdbx_description
1 polymer ?
#
loop_
_entity_poly.entity_id
_entity_poly.type
_entity_poly.pdbx_seq_one_letter_code
_entity_poly.pdbx_strand_id
1 'polypeptide(L)'
;PRRRHRPQDPGQALEGAQSEVPAPPDDDRSALYRQLQVSSQDIAWLATTPGEEARGRSKPPSLVSHWRKGADRFPEAVVAGRSPRFRLDEVLKWMRDRDKLGREPSSRWLWRHSIQLLPPLAQANRANSLRPLVTGLVATVAKFQDGHTAPASELDDEQVIDSALEWTDGNPFRNPDDLAVDLSGVLLALRIALYDSPEERVLENGLDALSTFTSSEHATSEPLARLLARLALAGAPEDASLIDLGCGEGRVLTQVLDHDENQRVSQIRGLEIHEETVRIARRRLELQDPGSEGCIEQTDAFGELTESFDIVIVDPPAKGIANWTSRCTSLLEPTASARGFLVAPARDLSADGAICTTTLCRNIEAVILLPPGLRPHTKGPQALCVLTGEDRTQDRILVIDVSDRTLVTGPGAPPFKPNGRLKPTGRAEISCTDLTEALDDWRRQGRVDVSELEGRWESLSSAQAQVSGFGPVKPDLPASTLEAITRLQSELAGLPYGIEAYGRRIAELQKRVSRVVSDYEVD
;
A
#
# COMPACT_ATOMS: atom_id res chain seq x y z
N PRO A 1 -51.33 45.49 -0.86
CA PRO A 1 -51.35 45.14 0.59
C PRO A 1 -50.73 43.74 0.81
N ARG A 2 -49.40 43.61 0.75
CA ARG A 2 -48.50 43.41 1.90
C ARG A 2 -49.04 42.49 3.01
N ARG A 3 -48.52 41.26 3.07
CA ARG A 3 -47.94 40.70 4.31
C ARG A 3 -46.62 40.00 3.97
N ARG A 4 -45.53 40.60 4.44
CA ARG A 4 -44.18 40.03 4.47
C ARG A 4 -44.15 38.99 5.59
N HIS A 5 -43.83 37.74 5.30
CA HIS A 5 -43.27 36.83 6.31
C HIS A 5 -41.76 36.96 6.28
N ARG A 6 -41.19 37.23 7.46
CA ARG A 6 -39.76 37.28 7.76
C ARG A 6 -39.15 35.89 7.55
N PRO A 7 -37.93 35.74 6.99
CA PRO A 7 -37.18 34.50 7.15
C PRO A 7 -36.81 34.35 8.63
N GLN A 8 -37.04 33.17 9.20
CA GLN A 8 -36.48 32.79 10.49
C GLN A 8 -34.96 32.64 10.36
N ASP A 9 -34.24 33.15 11.34
CA ASP A 9 -32.79 33.00 11.49
C ASP A 9 -32.37 31.52 11.43
N PRO A 10 -31.31 31.14 10.68
CA PRO A 10 -30.77 29.78 10.67
C PRO A 10 -30.06 29.38 11.98
N GLY A 11 -30.11 30.21 13.03
CA GLY A 11 -29.21 30.14 14.18
C GLY A 11 -29.71 29.36 15.41
N GLN A 12 -30.87 28.67 15.36
CA GLN A 12 -31.45 28.08 16.58
C GLN A 12 -32.05 26.66 16.42
N ALA A 13 -31.60 25.87 15.45
CA ALA A 13 -32.09 24.49 15.26
C ALA A 13 -30.98 23.42 15.23
N LEU A 14 -29.83 23.69 15.87
CA LEU A 14 -28.71 22.73 16.01
C LEU A 14 -28.19 22.69 17.45
N GLU A 15 -29.09 22.66 18.43
CA GLU A 15 -28.75 22.27 19.80
C GLU A 15 -29.86 21.33 20.28
N GLY A 16 -29.60 20.02 20.26
CA GLY A 16 -30.54 19.03 20.79
C GLY A 16 -30.70 17.77 19.97
N ALA A 17 -29.59 17.14 19.57
CA ALA A 17 -29.55 15.72 19.26
C ALA A 17 -28.10 15.22 19.36
N GLN A 18 -27.45 15.48 20.51
CA GLN A 18 -26.30 14.66 20.89
C GLN A 18 -26.88 13.31 21.33
N SER A 19 -26.63 12.29 20.51
CA SER A 19 -26.82 10.90 20.88
C SER A 19 -26.08 10.65 22.19
N GLU A 20 -26.80 10.40 23.28
CA GLU A 20 -26.25 9.96 24.56
C GLU A 20 -25.79 8.51 24.43
N VAL A 21 -24.71 8.30 23.68
CA VAL A 21 -23.85 7.13 23.90
C VAL A 21 -22.79 7.59 24.91
N PRO A 22 -22.68 6.95 26.09
CA PRO A 22 -21.72 7.37 27.10
C PRO A 22 -20.31 7.23 26.54
N ALA A 23 -19.52 8.32 26.61
CA ALA A 23 -18.11 8.29 26.27
C ALA A 23 -17.42 7.14 27.06
N PRO A 24 -16.48 6.39 26.44
CA PRO A 24 -15.71 5.40 27.17
C PRO A 24 -15.03 6.07 28.37
N PRO A 25 -15.03 5.46 29.57
CA PRO A 25 -14.43 6.07 30.75
C PRO A 25 -12.95 6.41 30.50
N ASP A 26 -12.51 7.60 30.90
CA ASP A 26 -11.09 8.02 30.84
C ASP A 26 -10.14 7.04 31.57
N ASP A 27 -10.67 6.22 32.49
CA ASP A 27 -9.93 5.20 33.24
C ASP A 27 -9.41 4.05 32.36
N ASP A 28 -10.09 3.72 31.25
CA ASP A 28 -9.72 2.60 30.38
C ASP A 28 -8.47 2.91 29.55
N ARG A 29 -8.34 4.14 29.06
CA ARG A 29 -7.16 4.57 28.28
C ARG A 29 -5.89 4.54 29.12
N SER A 30 -5.99 4.89 30.41
CA SER A 30 -4.86 4.88 31.33
C SER A 30 -4.33 3.47 31.62
N ALA A 31 -5.19 2.45 31.59
CA ALA A 31 -4.76 1.06 31.67
C ALA A 31 -4.00 0.65 30.39
N LEU A 32 -4.50 1.03 29.22
CA LEU A 32 -3.85 0.74 27.94
C LEU A 32 -2.48 1.41 27.80
N TYR A 33 -2.34 2.67 28.22
CA TYR A 33 -1.07 3.42 28.12
C TYR A 33 0.09 2.72 28.84
N ARG A 34 -0.19 2.00 29.93
CA ARG A 34 0.83 1.27 30.70
C ARG A 34 1.44 0.09 29.94
N GLN A 35 0.70 -0.46 28.98
CA GLN A 35 1.09 -1.62 28.17
C GLN A 35 1.83 -1.23 26.89
N LEU A 36 1.58 -0.02 26.37
CA LEU A 36 2.12 0.40 25.08
C LEU A 36 3.52 1.00 25.18
N GLN A 37 4.33 0.70 24.17
CA GLN A 37 5.64 1.30 23.97
C GLN A 37 5.65 2.21 22.74
N VAL A 38 6.40 3.30 22.81
CA VAL A 38 6.53 4.29 21.75
C VAL A 38 7.98 4.54 21.37
N SER A 39 8.21 4.82 20.09
CA SER A 39 9.51 5.24 19.56
C SER A 39 9.68 6.76 19.64
N SER A 40 10.89 7.25 19.37
CA SER A 40 11.14 8.69 19.22
C SER A 40 10.31 9.36 18.12
N GLN A 41 9.93 8.61 17.07
CA GLN A 41 9.06 9.12 16.00
C GLN A 41 7.65 9.36 16.51
N ASP A 42 7.13 8.42 17.30
CA ASP A 42 5.79 8.48 17.87
C ASP A 42 5.68 9.63 18.90
N ILE A 43 6.71 9.79 19.73
CA ILE A 43 6.81 10.90 20.68
C ILE A 43 6.86 12.25 19.96
N ALA A 44 7.61 12.35 18.86
CA ALA A 44 7.66 13.57 18.06
C ALA A 44 6.31 13.88 17.40
N TRP A 45 5.57 12.86 16.97
CA TRP A 45 4.20 13.01 16.49
C TRP A 45 3.25 13.53 17.58
N LEU A 46 3.29 12.95 18.79
CA LEU A 46 2.52 13.42 19.96
C LEU A 46 2.86 14.87 20.35
N ALA A 47 4.11 15.28 20.14
CA ALA A 47 4.56 16.63 20.40
C ALA A 47 4.11 17.64 19.32
N THR A 48 3.74 17.17 18.12
CA THR A 48 3.37 18.02 16.98
C THR A 48 1.89 18.38 17.10
N THR A 49 1.57 19.67 17.13
CA THR A 49 0.17 20.12 17.15
C THR A 49 -0.52 19.87 15.80
N PRO A 50 -1.84 19.69 15.74
CA PRO A 50 -2.56 19.57 14.48
C PRO A 50 -2.32 20.75 13.52
N GLY A 51 -2.21 21.98 14.06
CA GLY A 51 -1.93 23.17 13.27
C GLY A 51 -0.50 23.25 12.71
N GLU A 52 0.49 22.66 13.38
CA GLU A 52 1.86 22.52 12.85
C GLU A 52 1.90 21.49 11.71
N GLU A 53 1.25 20.35 11.88
CA GLU A 53 1.17 19.29 10.86
C GLU A 53 0.47 19.77 9.59
N ALA A 54 -0.67 20.48 9.71
CA ALA A 54 -1.38 21.06 8.58
C ALA A 54 -0.55 22.08 7.77
N ARG A 55 0.51 22.64 8.36
CA ARG A 55 1.47 23.55 7.71
C ARG A 55 2.74 22.83 7.23
N GLY A 56 2.76 21.49 7.29
CA GLY A 56 3.93 20.67 6.94
C GLY A 56 5.10 20.78 7.93
N ARG A 57 4.87 21.23 9.17
CA ARG A 57 5.91 21.47 10.17
C ARG A 57 5.93 20.42 11.28
N SER A 58 6.19 19.16 10.92
CA SER A 58 6.28 18.08 11.92
C SER A 58 7.56 18.16 12.75
N LYS A 59 7.47 17.90 14.06
CA LYS A 59 8.65 17.85 14.93
C LYS A 59 9.54 16.65 14.57
N PRO A 60 10.87 16.82 14.53
CA PRO A 60 11.77 15.72 14.18
C PRO A 60 11.98 14.77 15.37
N PRO A 61 12.21 13.46 15.14
CA PRO A 61 12.52 12.49 16.20
C PRO A 61 13.77 12.83 17.03
N SER A 62 14.68 13.64 16.48
CA SER A 62 15.87 14.13 17.18
C SER A 62 15.53 14.98 18.41
N LEU A 63 14.33 15.57 18.47
CA LEU A 63 13.82 16.30 19.63
C LEU A 63 13.88 15.46 20.92
N VAL A 64 13.52 14.18 20.84
CA VAL A 64 13.57 13.26 21.98
C VAL A 64 15.00 13.07 22.49
N SER A 65 15.98 13.06 21.58
CA SER A 65 17.40 12.99 21.98
C SER A 65 17.84 14.25 22.72
N HIS A 66 17.29 15.42 22.38
CA HIS A 66 17.55 16.66 23.12
C HIS A 66 16.91 16.61 24.51
N TRP A 67 15.66 16.15 24.63
CA TRP A 67 14.98 16.02 25.93
C TRP A 67 15.70 15.04 26.86
N ARG A 68 16.20 13.93 26.34
CA ARG A 68 17.00 12.96 27.10
C ARG A 68 18.31 13.51 27.63
N LYS A 69 18.93 14.45 26.90
CA LYS A 69 20.19 15.10 27.31
C LYS A 69 19.96 16.30 28.23
N GLY A 70 18.73 16.81 28.30
CA GLY A 70 18.37 17.96 29.12
C GLY A 70 18.32 17.64 30.61
N ALA A 71 18.18 18.69 31.43
CA ALA A 71 18.12 18.57 32.88
C ALA A 71 16.78 17.98 33.40
N ASP A 72 15.77 17.87 32.53
CA ASP A 72 14.38 17.64 32.89
C ASP A 72 14.00 16.17 33.15
N ARG A 73 14.99 15.27 33.28
CA ARG A 73 14.81 13.82 33.51
C ARG A 73 13.71 13.21 32.64
N PHE A 74 13.94 13.18 31.33
CA PHE A 74 13.06 12.48 30.40
C PHE A 74 12.95 10.98 30.77
N PRO A 75 11.80 10.31 30.56
CA PRO A 75 11.64 8.88 30.86
C PRO A 75 12.74 8.00 30.30
N GLU A 76 13.13 6.98 31.06
CA GLU A 76 14.14 6.03 30.62
C GLU A 76 13.59 5.10 29.53
N ALA A 77 14.48 4.68 28.63
CA ALA A 77 14.09 3.76 27.57
C ALA A 77 14.01 2.34 28.13
N VAL A 78 12.86 1.68 27.94
CA VAL A 78 12.70 0.25 28.26
C VAL A 78 13.48 -0.66 27.32
N VAL A 79 13.71 -0.19 26.09
CA VAL A 79 14.62 -0.82 25.13
C VAL A 79 15.67 0.20 24.75
N ALA A 80 16.94 -0.06 25.07
CA ALA A 80 18.06 0.79 24.73
C ALA A 80 18.57 0.53 23.29
N GLY A 81 19.43 1.41 22.78
CA GLY A 81 20.10 1.25 21.48
C GLY A 81 19.81 2.38 20.49
N ARG A 82 20.02 2.11 19.20
CA ARG A 82 19.86 3.10 18.12
C ARG A 82 18.42 3.56 17.93
N SER A 83 17.44 2.70 18.26
CA SER A 83 16.01 2.98 18.17
C SER A 83 15.35 2.70 19.52
N PRO A 84 15.49 3.61 20.50
CA PRO A 84 14.99 3.37 21.85
C PRO A 84 13.45 3.32 21.88
N ARG A 85 12.91 2.52 22.80
CA ARG A 85 11.47 2.47 23.11
C ARG A 85 11.21 2.97 24.52
N PHE A 86 10.09 3.67 24.70
CA PHE A 86 9.67 4.28 25.97
C PHE A 86 8.26 3.83 26.31
N ARG A 87 7.91 3.81 27.60
CA ARG A 87 6.53 3.50 28.02
C ARG A 87 5.63 4.71 27.76
N LEU A 88 4.46 4.49 27.16
CA LEU A 88 3.57 5.56 26.74
C LEU A 88 3.01 6.35 27.94
N ASP A 89 2.64 5.67 29.02
CA ASP A 89 2.15 6.30 30.25
C ASP A 89 3.14 7.30 30.85
N GLU A 90 4.42 6.91 30.96
CA GLU A 90 5.49 7.76 31.50
C GLU A 90 5.79 8.95 30.60
N VAL A 91 5.81 8.73 29.28
CA VAL A 91 6.00 9.79 28.27
C VAL A 91 4.85 10.79 28.31
N LEU A 92 3.60 10.34 28.27
CA LEU A 92 2.44 11.23 28.27
C LEU A 92 2.39 12.06 29.55
N LYS A 93 2.64 11.44 30.70
CA LYS A 93 2.75 12.16 31.98
C LYS A 93 3.83 13.23 31.91
N TRP A 94 5.05 12.88 31.49
CA TRP A 94 6.16 13.83 31.39
C TRP A 94 5.85 14.99 30.42
N MET A 95 5.21 14.71 29.29
CA MET A 95 4.85 15.71 28.28
C MET A 95 3.75 16.65 28.78
N ARG A 96 2.73 16.14 29.48
CA ARG A 96 1.66 16.96 30.09
C ARG A 96 2.22 17.87 31.19
N ASP A 97 3.05 17.33 32.08
CA ASP A 97 3.67 18.09 33.19
C ASP A 97 4.55 19.26 32.71
N ARG A 98 4.96 19.28 31.43
CA ARG A 98 5.88 20.26 30.84
C ARG A 98 5.32 21.02 29.65
N ASP A 99 4.02 20.90 29.41
CA ASP A 99 3.33 21.56 28.29
C ASP A 99 4.01 21.27 26.93
N LYS A 100 4.41 20.00 26.73
CA LYS A 100 5.06 19.50 25.50
C LYS A 100 4.13 18.64 24.64
N LEU A 101 2.95 18.33 25.14
CA LEU A 101 1.96 17.52 24.43
C LEU A 101 1.22 18.39 23.41
N GLY A 102 1.43 18.10 22.12
CA GLY A 102 0.77 18.82 21.04
C GLY A 102 -0.59 18.23 20.66
N ARG A 103 -0.81 16.93 20.95
CA ARG A 103 -2.06 16.21 20.75
C ARG A 103 -2.16 15.00 21.66
N GLU A 104 -3.37 14.61 22.00
CA GLU A 104 -3.65 13.35 22.69
C GLU A 104 -3.65 12.17 21.70
N PRO A 105 -3.30 10.95 22.14
CA PRO A 105 -3.46 9.75 21.32
C PRO A 105 -4.94 9.52 20.96
N SER A 106 -5.26 9.45 19.68
CA SER A 106 -6.60 9.07 19.21
C SER A 106 -6.84 7.56 19.34
N SER A 107 -8.09 7.13 19.33
CA SER A 107 -8.48 5.71 19.29
C SER A 107 -7.82 4.95 18.13
N ARG A 108 -7.86 5.53 16.92
CA ARG A 108 -7.14 5.02 15.75
C ARG A 108 -5.65 4.83 16.01
N TRP A 109 -5.00 5.81 16.65
CA TRP A 109 -3.58 5.72 16.97
C TRP A 109 -3.32 4.61 17.98
N LEU A 110 -4.15 4.50 19.02
CA LEU A 110 -4.04 3.48 20.06
C LEU A 110 -4.21 2.06 19.52
N TRP A 111 -5.21 1.84 18.66
CA TRP A 111 -5.41 0.57 17.98
C TRP A 111 -4.19 0.16 17.14
N ARG A 112 -3.69 1.07 16.28
CA ARG A 112 -2.49 0.77 15.48
C ARG A 112 -1.27 0.44 16.35
N HIS A 113 -1.13 1.06 17.52
CA HIS A 113 -0.03 0.80 18.43
C HIS A 113 -0.23 -0.46 19.29
N SER A 114 -1.46 -0.89 19.57
CA SER A 114 -1.71 -2.13 20.30
C SER A 114 -1.38 -3.36 19.46
N ILE A 115 -1.48 -3.28 18.13
CA ILE A 115 -1.06 -4.37 17.22
C ILE A 115 0.40 -4.80 17.45
N GLN A 116 1.27 -3.90 17.93
CA GLN A 116 2.67 -4.25 18.24
C GLN A 116 2.80 -5.30 19.36
N LEU A 117 1.75 -5.51 20.16
CA LEU A 117 1.72 -6.50 21.23
C LEU A 117 1.59 -7.94 20.69
N LEU A 118 1.08 -8.12 19.46
CA LEU A 118 0.82 -9.46 18.88
C LEU A 118 2.09 -10.21 18.44
N PRO A 119 3.03 -9.62 17.65
CA PRO A 119 4.17 -10.37 17.13
C PRO A 119 5.07 -11.07 18.17
N PRO A 120 5.33 -10.47 19.36
CA PRO A 120 6.09 -11.15 20.42
C PRO A 120 5.42 -12.42 20.96
N LEU A 121 4.08 -12.46 20.98
CA LEU A 121 3.29 -13.58 21.48
C LEU A 121 3.18 -14.72 20.46
N ALA A 122 3.32 -14.40 19.18
CA ALA A 122 3.15 -15.34 18.08
C ALA A 122 4.34 -16.31 17.90
N GLN A 123 4.02 -17.53 17.46
CA GLN A 123 5.01 -18.48 16.96
C GLN A 123 5.62 -17.92 15.66
N ALA A 124 6.94 -18.03 15.51
CA ALA A 124 7.65 -17.42 14.38
C ALA A 124 7.18 -17.96 13.02
N ASN A 125 6.79 -19.24 12.94
CA ASN A 125 6.26 -19.91 11.75
C ASN A 125 4.76 -19.68 11.52
N ARG A 126 4.05 -19.04 12.45
CA ARG A 126 2.61 -18.73 12.36
C ARG A 126 2.34 -17.22 12.38
N ALA A 127 3.35 -16.39 12.12
CA ALA A 127 3.21 -14.93 12.16
C ALA A 127 2.17 -14.39 11.16
N ASN A 128 1.93 -15.08 10.04
CA ASN A 128 0.91 -14.70 9.06
C ASN A 128 -0.51 -14.94 9.58
N SER A 129 -0.73 -15.94 10.44
CA SER A 129 -2.02 -16.22 11.09
C SER A 129 -2.46 -15.12 12.08
N LEU A 130 -1.59 -14.14 12.38
CA LEU A 130 -2.02 -12.92 13.08
C LEU A 130 -2.97 -12.04 12.24
N ARG A 131 -2.93 -12.13 10.91
CA ARG A 131 -3.82 -11.35 10.02
C ARG A 131 -5.27 -11.85 10.06
N PRO A 132 -5.55 -13.16 9.87
CA PRO A 132 -6.90 -13.68 10.08
C PRO A 132 -7.35 -13.53 11.53
N LEU A 133 -6.45 -13.64 12.52
CA LEU A 133 -6.78 -13.34 13.93
C LEU A 133 -7.27 -11.90 14.11
N VAL A 134 -6.53 -10.90 13.62
CA VAL A 134 -6.94 -9.48 13.71
C VAL A 134 -8.30 -9.27 13.03
N THR A 135 -8.53 -9.93 11.91
CA THR A 135 -9.81 -9.87 11.19
C THR A 135 -10.93 -10.48 12.03
N GLY A 136 -10.71 -11.66 12.60
CA GLY A 136 -11.66 -12.34 13.48
C GLY A 136 -11.96 -11.56 14.76
N LEU A 137 -10.95 -10.93 15.38
CA LEU A 137 -11.14 -10.06 16.54
C LEU A 137 -12.06 -8.89 16.20
N VAL A 138 -11.80 -8.20 15.08
CA VAL A 138 -12.62 -7.06 14.63
C VAL A 138 -14.05 -7.50 14.35
N ALA A 139 -14.24 -8.56 13.57
CA ALA A 139 -15.57 -9.07 13.21
C ALA A 139 -16.36 -9.55 14.44
N THR A 140 -15.71 -10.28 15.35
CA THR A 140 -16.35 -10.77 16.57
C THR A 140 -16.78 -9.61 17.47
N VAL A 141 -15.88 -8.67 17.78
CA VAL A 141 -16.20 -7.55 18.68
C VAL A 141 -17.28 -6.64 18.07
N ALA A 142 -17.22 -6.36 16.77
CA ALA A 142 -18.24 -5.55 16.08
C ALA A 142 -19.63 -6.20 16.17
N LYS A 143 -19.73 -7.50 15.88
CA LYS A 143 -20.99 -8.26 16.00
C LYS A 143 -21.61 -8.18 17.40
N PHE A 144 -20.78 -8.19 18.43
CA PHE A 144 -21.24 -8.06 19.81
C PHE A 144 -21.71 -6.63 20.17
N GLN A 145 -21.20 -5.60 19.49
CA GLN A 145 -21.63 -4.21 19.70
C GLN A 145 -22.97 -3.89 19.02
N ASP A 146 -23.25 -4.48 17.86
CA ASP A 146 -24.51 -4.27 17.12
C ASP A 146 -25.73 -4.91 17.82
N GLY A 147 -25.50 -6.02 18.54
CA GLY A 147 -26.50 -6.66 19.40
C GLY A 147 -26.63 -5.92 20.74
N HIS A 148 -27.57 -4.99 20.86
CA HIS A 148 -27.86 -4.10 22.01
C HIS A 148 -28.13 -4.81 23.36
N THR A 149 -27.23 -5.65 23.89
CA THR A 149 -27.49 -6.40 25.13
C THR A 149 -26.39 -6.34 26.19
N ALA A 150 -25.24 -5.72 25.93
CA ALA A 150 -24.27 -5.46 26.98
C ALA A 150 -23.33 -4.30 26.62
N PRO A 151 -22.96 -3.39 27.55
CA PRO A 151 -21.87 -2.45 27.31
C PRO A 151 -20.57 -3.23 27.03
N ALA A 152 -19.66 -2.66 26.22
CA ALA A 152 -18.40 -3.30 25.81
C ALA A 152 -17.52 -3.82 26.97
N SER A 153 -17.81 -3.39 28.21
CA SER A 153 -17.22 -3.84 29.48
C SER A 153 -17.66 -5.22 29.97
N GLU A 154 -18.68 -5.84 29.36
CA GLU A 154 -19.22 -7.15 29.77
C GLU A 154 -18.91 -8.29 28.78
N LEU A 155 -18.15 -8.01 27.72
CA LEU A 155 -17.70 -9.04 26.79
C LEU A 155 -16.64 -9.91 27.42
N ASP A 156 -16.94 -11.21 27.50
CA ASP A 156 -15.97 -12.21 27.94
C ASP A 156 -14.78 -12.26 26.95
N ASP A 157 -13.62 -11.81 27.41
CA ASP A 157 -12.39 -11.76 26.61
C ASP A 157 -12.03 -13.16 26.09
N GLU A 158 -12.29 -14.22 26.87
CA GLU A 158 -12.02 -15.61 26.45
C GLU A 158 -12.90 -15.99 25.26
N GLN A 159 -14.21 -15.72 25.34
CA GLN A 159 -15.13 -16.00 24.24
C GLN A 159 -14.78 -15.24 22.96
N VAL A 160 -14.35 -13.98 23.08
CA VAL A 160 -13.92 -13.17 21.94
C VAL A 160 -12.67 -13.78 21.29
N ILE A 161 -11.70 -14.17 22.11
CA ILE A 161 -10.45 -14.78 21.64
C ILE A 161 -10.73 -16.12 20.96
N ASP A 162 -11.53 -16.99 21.57
CA ASP A 162 -11.89 -18.29 21.01
C ASP A 162 -12.57 -18.13 19.65
N SER A 163 -13.55 -17.23 19.55
CA SER A 163 -14.25 -16.94 18.29
C SER A 163 -13.30 -16.37 17.24
N ALA A 164 -12.33 -15.54 17.62
CA ALA A 164 -11.33 -15.01 16.69
C ALA A 164 -10.31 -16.07 16.26
N LEU A 165 -9.97 -17.03 17.12
CA LEU A 165 -9.08 -18.15 16.78
C LEU A 165 -9.70 -19.09 15.74
N GLU A 166 -11.02 -19.19 15.66
CA GLU A 166 -11.71 -19.95 14.60
C GLU A 166 -11.37 -19.43 13.20
N TRP A 167 -10.97 -18.16 13.06
CA TRP A 167 -10.55 -17.58 11.78
C TRP A 167 -9.17 -18.06 11.32
N THR A 168 -8.38 -18.62 12.24
CA THR A 168 -7.00 -19.06 12.00
C THR A 168 -6.89 -20.56 11.76
N ASP A 169 -5.88 -20.98 11.00
CA ASP A 169 -5.47 -22.38 10.87
C ASP A 169 -4.64 -22.82 12.10
N GLY A 170 -5.36 -22.98 13.22
CA GLY A 170 -4.81 -23.35 14.51
C GLY A 170 -4.16 -22.19 15.27
N ASN A 171 -3.72 -22.46 16.50
CA ASN A 171 -3.30 -21.42 17.42
C ASN A 171 -1.99 -20.73 16.97
N PRO A 172 -1.99 -19.40 16.73
CA PRO A 172 -0.80 -18.67 16.31
C PRO A 172 0.16 -18.34 17.46
N PHE A 173 -0.24 -18.53 18.72
CA PHE A 173 0.48 -18.10 19.92
C PHE A 173 1.39 -19.17 20.51
N ARG A 174 2.45 -18.72 21.21
CA ARG A 174 3.42 -19.61 21.87
C ARG A 174 2.91 -20.21 23.18
N ASN A 175 2.13 -19.44 23.93
CA ASN A 175 1.54 -19.85 25.20
C ASN A 175 0.02 -19.63 25.14
N PRO A 176 -0.80 -20.70 25.06
CA PRO A 176 -2.25 -20.56 24.94
C PRO A 176 -2.97 -20.31 26.27
N ASP A 177 -2.34 -20.58 27.41
CA ASP A 177 -3.04 -20.68 28.69
C ASP A 177 -3.41 -19.29 29.31
N ASP A 178 -2.75 -18.21 28.89
CA ASP A 178 -2.92 -16.86 29.47
C ASP A 178 -3.34 -15.79 28.43
N LEU A 179 -3.97 -16.21 27.32
CA LEU A 179 -4.25 -15.31 26.19
C LEU A 179 -5.15 -14.12 26.54
N ALA A 180 -6.14 -14.27 27.42
CA ALA A 180 -6.99 -13.16 27.84
C ALA A 180 -6.18 -12.04 28.51
N VAL A 181 -5.21 -12.40 29.35
CA VAL A 181 -4.32 -11.44 30.01
C VAL A 181 -3.39 -10.81 28.98
N ASP A 182 -2.76 -11.63 28.14
CA ASP A 182 -1.79 -11.19 27.13
C ASP A 182 -2.40 -10.28 26.05
N LEU A 183 -3.68 -10.50 25.70
CA LEU A 183 -4.41 -9.76 24.68
C LEU A 183 -5.29 -8.63 25.24
N SER A 184 -5.38 -8.48 26.55
CA SER A 184 -6.23 -7.47 27.21
C SER A 184 -6.03 -6.06 26.63
N GLY A 185 -4.79 -5.62 26.41
CA GLY A 185 -4.51 -4.32 25.78
C GLY A 185 -4.93 -4.21 24.32
N VAL A 186 -4.87 -5.31 23.57
CA VAL A 186 -5.32 -5.36 22.16
C VAL A 186 -6.84 -5.24 22.11
N LEU A 187 -7.55 -6.04 22.93
CA LEU A 187 -9.02 -6.03 23.01
C LEU A 187 -9.56 -4.68 23.50
N LEU A 188 -8.93 -4.09 24.51
CA LEU A 188 -9.32 -2.77 25.00
C LEU A 188 -9.16 -1.68 23.93
N ALA A 189 -8.02 -1.68 23.23
CA ALA A 189 -7.79 -0.73 22.14
C ALA A 189 -8.77 -0.94 20.97
N LEU A 190 -9.12 -2.19 20.66
CA LEU A 190 -10.10 -2.53 19.62
C LEU A 190 -11.49 -2.02 19.96
N ARG A 191 -11.97 -2.26 21.19
CA ARG A 191 -13.27 -1.77 21.68
C ARG A 191 -13.36 -0.25 21.58
N ILE A 192 -12.31 0.46 22.01
CA ILE A 192 -12.20 1.92 21.90
C ILE A 192 -12.22 2.37 20.42
N ALA A 193 -11.57 1.64 19.52
CA ALA A 193 -11.53 1.98 18.11
C ALA A 193 -12.86 1.76 17.38
N LEU A 194 -13.56 0.66 17.66
CA LEU A 194 -14.88 0.38 17.08
C LEU A 194 -15.96 1.34 17.61
N TYR A 195 -15.80 1.84 18.83
CA TYR A 195 -16.68 2.90 19.35
C TYR A 195 -16.56 4.21 18.53
N ASP A 196 -15.34 4.55 18.09
CA ASP A 196 -15.04 5.83 17.44
C ASP A 196 -15.02 5.76 15.90
N SER A 197 -15.10 4.58 15.29
CA SER A 197 -14.88 4.39 13.85
C SER A 197 -15.58 3.17 13.28
N PRO A 198 -16.01 3.23 12.00
CA PRO A 198 -16.64 2.08 11.35
C PRO A 198 -15.70 0.89 11.27
N GLU A 199 -16.26 -0.32 11.30
CA GLU A 199 -15.53 -1.58 11.35
C GLU A 199 -14.47 -1.70 10.24
N GLU A 200 -14.86 -1.41 9.00
CA GLU A 200 -14.00 -1.39 7.81
C GLU A 200 -12.69 -0.61 8.05
N ARG A 201 -12.82 0.61 8.59
CA ARG A 201 -11.66 1.45 8.89
C ARG A 201 -10.83 0.89 10.04
N VAL A 202 -11.44 0.25 11.04
CA VAL A 202 -10.71 -0.39 12.14
C VAL A 202 -9.93 -1.59 11.62
N LEU A 203 -10.53 -2.42 10.77
CA LEU A 203 -9.89 -3.56 10.12
C LEU A 203 -8.66 -3.13 9.31
N GLU A 204 -8.81 -2.16 8.40
CA GLU A 204 -7.70 -1.69 7.57
C GLU A 204 -6.56 -1.11 8.40
N ASN A 205 -6.87 -0.33 9.44
CA ASN A 205 -5.84 0.19 10.33
C ASN A 205 -5.09 -0.90 11.09
N GLY A 206 -5.77 -1.97 11.50
CA GLY A 206 -5.16 -3.10 12.20
C GLY A 206 -4.23 -3.89 11.28
N LEU A 207 -4.71 -4.24 10.09
CA LEU A 207 -3.95 -4.98 9.08
C LEU A 207 -2.74 -4.18 8.56
N ASP A 208 -2.88 -2.87 8.36
CA ASP A 208 -1.76 -1.99 7.98
C ASP A 208 -0.73 -1.85 9.10
N ALA A 209 -1.17 -1.74 10.35
CA ALA A 209 -0.25 -1.71 11.49
C ALA A 209 0.52 -3.03 11.59
N LEU A 210 -0.14 -4.16 11.38
CA LEU A 210 0.49 -5.48 11.43
C LEU A 210 1.57 -5.64 10.33
N SER A 211 1.34 -5.07 9.14
CA SER A 211 2.31 -5.03 8.04
C SER A 211 3.64 -4.33 8.38
N THR A 212 3.69 -3.57 9.48
CA THR A 212 4.96 -2.99 9.97
C THR A 212 5.83 -3.98 10.74
N PHE A 213 5.25 -5.11 11.15
CA PHE A 213 5.91 -6.15 11.95
C PHE A 213 6.02 -7.49 11.21
N THR A 214 5.07 -7.79 10.31
CA THR A 214 5.04 -9.01 9.50
C THR A 214 4.92 -8.66 8.01
N SER A 215 5.45 -9.50 7.13
CA SER A 215 5.26 -9.38 5.69
C SER A 215 4.37 -10.52 5.21
N SER A 216 3.21 -10.20 4.65
CA SER A 216 2.32 -11.17 3.99
C SER A 216 2.56 -11.14 2.49
N GLU A 217 2.71 -12.30 1.87
CA GLU A 217 2.80 -12.38 0.40
C GLU A 217 1.44 -12.21 -0.30
N HIS A 218 0.35 -12.31 0.47
CA HIS A 218 -1.04 -12.14 0.03
C HIS A 218 -1.55 -10.70 0.20
N ALA A 219 -0.70 -9.78 0.68
CA ALA A 219 -1.07 -8.39 0.90
C ALA A 219 -0.50 -7.47 -0.19
N THR A 220 -1.39 -6.79 -0.90
CA THR A 220 -1.05 -5.65 -1.76
C THR A 220 -1.04 -4.37 -0.93
N SER A 221 -0.05 -3.49 -1.14
CA SER A 221 -0.05 -2.19 -0.46
C SER A 221 -1.23 -1.33 -0.92
N GLU A 222 -1.73 -0.44 -0.06
CA GLU A 222 -2.84 0.47 -0.41
C GLU A 222 -2.56 1.30 -1.67
N PRO A 223 -1.37 1.90 -1.88
CA PRO A 223 -1.14 2.70 -3.09
C PRO A 223 -1.14 1.88 -4.36
N LEU A 224 -0.60 0.65 -4.31
CA LEU A 224 -0.61 -0.24 -5.47
C LEU A 224 -2.03 -0.73 -5.77
N ALA A 225 -2.79 -1.10 -4.74
CA ALA A 225 -4.17 -1.53 -4.90
C ALA A 225 -5.05 -0.41 -5.49
N ARG A 226 -4.88 0.83 -5.01
CA ARG A 226 -5.57 2.00 -5.55
C ARG A 226 -5.15 2.30 -6.99
N LEU A 227 -3.86 2.21 -7.32
CA LEU A 227 -3.39 2.38 -8.70
C LEU A 227 -4.03 1.34 -9.62
N LEU A 228 -4.02 0.06 -9.24
CA LEU A 228 -4.67 -1.02 -10.00
C LEU A 228 -6.16 -0.75 -10.20
N ALA A 229 -6.88 -0.39 -9.14
CA ALA A 229 -8.31 -0.09 -9.22
C ALA A 229 -8.62 1.08 -10.16
N ARG A 230 -7.87 2.19 -10.07
CA ARG A 230 -8.09 3.35 -10.94
C ARG A 230 -7.76 3.05 -12.40
N LEU A 231 -6.71 2.28 -12.67
CA LEU A 231 -6.37 1.88 -14.03
C LEU A 231 -7.37 0.88 -14.61
N ALA A 232 -7.90 -0.03 -13.79
CA ALA A 232 -8.93 -0.99 -14.17
C ALA A 232 -10.24 -0.30 -14.56
N LEU A 233 -10.68 0.67 -13.75
CA LEU A 233 -11.89 1.45 -14.03
C LEU A 233 -11.71 2.41 -15.22
N ALA A 234 -10.48 2.85 -15.48
CA ALA A 234 -10.15 3.72 -16.59
C ALA A 234 -10.26 3.01 -17.95
N GLY A 235 -11.36 3.29 -18.66
CA GLY A 235 -11.67 2.70 -19.95
C GLY A 235 -12.47 1.40 -19.86
N ALA A 236 -12.93 1.01 -18.66
CA ALA A 236 -13.88 -0.08 -18.49
C ALA A 236 -15.19 0.23 -19.24
N PRO A 237 -15.78 -0.77 -19.94
CA PRO A 237 -17.12 -0.62 -20.52
C PRO A 237 -18.19 -0.43 -19.43
N GLU A 238 -19.40 -0.05 -19.85
CA GLU A 238 -20.57 -0.14 -18.97
C GLU A 238 -20.87 -1.62 -18.67
N ASP A 239 -21.33 -1.91 -17.45
CA ASP A 239 -21.63 -3.26 -16.94
C ASP A 239 -20.45 -4.25 -17.00
N ALA A 240 -19.20 -3.76 -16.90
CA ALA A 240 -17.98 -4.56 -16.97
C ALA A 240 -17.95 -5.71 -15.96
N SER A 241 -17.43 -6.85 -16.42
CA SER A 241 -17.08 -7.98 -15.55
C SER A 241 -15.60 -7.93 -15.14
N LEU A 242 -15.33 -8.15 -13.85
CA LEU A 242 -13.97 -8.11 -13.28
C LEU A 242 -13.64 -9.39 -12.53
N ILE A 243 -12.43 -9.90 -12.76
CA ILE A 243 -11.84 -10.95 -11.94
C ILE A 243 -10.43 -10.60 -11.46
N ASP A 244 -10.12 -10.95 -10.22
CA ASP A 244 -8.76 -10.98 -9.68
C ASP A 244 -8.31 -12.44 -9.47
N LEU A 245 -7.30 -12.88 -10.22
CA LEU A 245 -6.83 -14.27 -10.28
C LEU A 245 -5.92 -14.67 -9.10
N GLY A 246 -5.63 -13.75 -8.21
CA GLY A 246 -4.85 -14.01 -7.00
C GLY A 246 -5.16 -12.92 -6.02
N CYS A 247 -6.43 -12.82 -5.62
CA CYS A 247 -6.96 -11.63 -4.96
C CYS A 247 -6.33 -11.38 -3.60
N GLY A 248 -5.60 -12.36 -3.06
CA GLY A 248 -4.96 -12.28 -1.76
C GLY A 248 -6.03 -11.91 -0.75
N GLU A 249 -5.70 -10.93 0.08
CA GLU A 249 -6.62 -10.41 1.10
C GLU A 249 -7.69 -9.45 0.53
N GLY A 250 -7.98 -9.46 -0.77
CA GLY A 250 -9.11 -8.76 -1.40
C GLY A 250 -8.99 -7.25 -1.51
N ARG A 251 -7.84 -6.65 -1.19
CA ARG A 251 -7.71 -5.18 -1.12
C ARG A 251 -7.94 -4.49 -2.46
N VAL A 252 -7.46 -5.06 -3.57
CA VAL A 252 -7.68 -4.46 -4.90
C VAL A 252 -9.18 -4.41 -5.22
N LEU A 253 -9.91 -5.49 -4.95
CA LEU A 253 -11.36 -5.57 -5.15
C LEU A 253 -12.11 -4.52 -4.32
N THR A 254 -11.75 -4.33 -3.05
CA THR A 254 -12.35 -3.26 -2.23
C THR A 254 -12.03 -1.87 -2.76
N GLN A 255 -10.84 -1.65 -3.32
CA GLN A 255 -10.48 -0.36 -3.93
C GLN A 255 -11.22 -0.12 -5.25
N VAL A 256 -11.56 -1.17 -5.99
CA VAL A 256 -12.44 -1.05 -7.17
C VAL A 256 -13.82 -0.57 -6.72
N LEU A 257 -14.42 -1.21 -5.71
CA LEU A 257 -15.75 -0.81 -5.21
C LEU A 257 -15.76 0.62 -4.65
N ASP A 258 -14.73 1.03 -3.90
CA ASP A 258 -14.60 2.40 -3.34
C ASP A 258 -14.43 3.48 -4.43
N HIS A 259 -13.90 3.11 -5.60
CA HIS A 259 -13.60 4.06 -6.67
C HIS A 259 -14.51 3.96 -7.90
N ASP A 260 -15.44 3.02 -7.93
CA ASP A 260 -16.39 2.87 -9.04
C ASP A 260 -17.60 3.81 -8.89
N GLU A 261 -17.34 5.12 -8.98
CA GLU A 261 -18.36 6.17 -8.82
C GLU A 261 -19.54 6.04 -9.80
N ASN A 262 -19.31 5.39 -10.95
CA ASN A 262 -20.31 5.23 -12.02
C ASN A 262 -20.95 3.84 -12.03
N GLN A 263 -20.64 2.97 -11.05
CA GLN A 263 -21.13 1.59 -10.98
C GLN A 263 -20.92 0.83 -12.30
N ARG A 264 -19.75 1.00 -12.91
CA ARG A 264 -19.40 0.35 -14.17
C ARG A 264 -19.21 -1.14 -14.01
N VAL A 265 -18.71 -1.60 -12.86
CA VAL A 265 -18.43 -3.00 -12.60
C VAL A 265 -19.69 -3.67 -12.08
N SER A 266 -20.34 -4.46 -12.93
CA SER A 266 -21.58 -5.18 -12.58
C SER A 266 -21.32 -6.52 -11.90
N GLN A 267 -20.14 -7.09 -12.14
CA GLN A 267 -19.73 -8.39 -11.61
C GLN A 267 -18.28 -8.33 -11.14
N ILE A 268 -18.06 -8.74 -9.89
CA ILE A 268 -16.73 -8.80 -9.28
C ILE A 268 -16.48 -10.22 -8.75
N ARG A 269 -15.34 -10.79 -9.10
CA ARG A 269 -14.88 -12.10 -8.62
C ARG A 269 -13.43 -12.03 -8.15
N GLY A 270 -13.10 -12.77 -7.11
CA GLY A 270 -11.73 -12.95 -6.61
C GLY A 270 -11.43 -14.42 -6.36
N LEU A 271 -10.27 -14.88 -6.82
CA LEU A 271 -9.79 -16.24 -6.59
C LEU A 271 -8.60 -16.22 -5.63
N GLU A 272 -8.63 -17.09 -4.61
CA GLU A 272 -7.51 -17.30 -3.69
C GLU A 272 -7.49 -18.76 -3.22
N ILE A 273 -6.32 -19.38 -3.12
CA ILE A 273 -6.21 -20.81 -2.78
C ILE A 273 -6.14 -21.02 -1.25
N HIS A 274 -5.64 -20.04 -0.51
CA HIS A 274 -5.42 -20.12 0.94
C HIS A 274 -6.65 -19.72 1.74
N GLU A 275 -7.19 -20.64 2.54
CA GLU A 275 -8.42 -20.46 3.30
C GLU A 275 -8.39 -19.26 4.26
N GLU A 276 -7.32 -19.11 5.05
CA GLU A 276 -7.16 -17.97 5.98
C GLU A 276 -7.23 -16.63 5.22
N THR A 277 -6.65 -16.57 4.03
CA THR A 277 -6.62 -15.38 3.18
C THR A 277 -8.00 -15.10 2.57
N VAL A 278 -8.70 -16.14 2.10
CA VAL A 278 -10.08 -16.06 1.60
C VAL A 278 -11.01 -15.46 2.65
N ARG A 279 -10.88 -15.88 3.92
CA ARG A 279 -11.70 -15.35 5.01
C ARG A 279 -11.49 -13.84 5.19
N ILE A 280 -10.25 -13.35 5.10
CA ILE A 280 -9.93 -11.92 5.16
C ILE A 280 -10.55 -11.18 3.97
N ALA A 281 -10.37 -11.71 2.76
CA ALA A 281 -10.89 -11.10 1.54
C ALA A 281 -12.42 -11.01 1.54
N ARG A 282 -13.12 -12.07 1.97
CA ARG A 282 -14.58 -12.09 2.12
C ARG A 282 -15.05 -11.02 3.09
N ARG A 283 -14.46 -10.95 4.29
CA ARG A 283 -14.86 -9.96 5.30
C ARG A 283 -14.63 -8.53 4.80
N ARG A 284 -13.49 -8.28 4.15
CA ARG A 284 -13.20 -6.98 3.54
C ARG A 284 -14.23 -6.58 2.50
N LEU A 285 -14.61 -7.49 1.62
CA LEU A 285 -15.57 -7.21 0.56
C LEU A 285 -16.98 -7.00 1.14
N GLU A 286 -17.41 -7.85 2.07
CA GLU A 286 -18.71 -7.73 2.76
C GLU A 286 -18.88 -6.40 3.50
N LEU A 287 -17.80 -5.87 4.10
CA LEU A 287 -17.81 -4.57 4.77
C LEU A 287 -17.97 -3.40 3.80
N GLN A 288 -17.59 -3.56 2.53
CA GLN A 288 -17.76 -2.55 1.48
C GLN A 288 -19.10 -2.68 0.77
N ASP A 289 -19.49 -3.90 0.44
CA ASP A 289 -20.70 -4.21 -0.31
C ASP A 289 -21.47 -5.38 0.34
N PRO A 290 -22.46 -5.09 1.21
CA PRO A 290 -23.25 -6.12 1.87
C PRO A 290 -23.97 -7.02 0.87
N GLY A 291 -23.57 -8.29 0.80
CA GLY A 291 -24.09 -9.29 -0.15
C GLY A 291 -23.04 -9.86 -1.09
N SER A 292 -21.82 -9.32 -1.08
CA SER A 292 -20.70 -9.77 -1.90
C SER A 292 -19.96 -11.00 -1.35
N GLU A 293 -20.46 -11.68 -0.31
CA GLU A 293 -19.77 -12.83 0.32
C GLU A 293 -19.43 -13.95 -0.69
N GLY A 294 -20.29 -14.13 -1.69
CA GLY A 294 -20.14 -15.13 -2.75
C GLY A 294 -19.13 -14.76 -3.84
N CYS A 295 -18.59 -13.54 -3.85
CA CYS A 295 -17.66 -13.07 -4.89
C CYS A 295 -16.23 -13.58 -4.73
N ILE A 296 -15.86 -14.07 -3.54
CA ILE A 296 -14.52 -14.64 -3.29
C ILE A 296 -14.59 -16.16 -3.22
N GLU A 297 -13.86 -16.82 -4.11
CA GLU A 297 -13.83 -18.26 -4.27
C GLU A 297 -12.50 -18.84 -3.82
N GLN A 298 -12.57 -19.91 -3.02
CA GLN A 298 -11.39 -20.67 -2.63
C GLN A 298 -11.03 -21.68 -3.71
N THR A 299 -10.15 -21.31 -4.65
CA THR A 299 -9.80 -22.18 -5.78
C THR A 299 -8.44 -21.84 -6.39
N ASP A 300 -7.91 -22.76 -7.19
CA ASP A 300 -6.72 -22.52 -8.00
C ASP A 300 -7.10 -21.72 -9.26
N ALA A 301 -6.43 -20.59 -9.47
CA ALA A 301 -6.65 -19.73 -10.64
C ALA A 301 -6.32 -20.40 -11.99
N PHE A 302 -5.52 -21.48 -11.97
CA PHE A 302 -5.23 -22.32 -13.14
C PHE A 302 -6.20 -23.49 -13.31
N GLY A 303 -7.23 -23.59 -12.47
CA GLY A 303 -8.33 -24.55 -12.61
C GLY A 303 -9.25 -24.26 -13.80
N GLU A 304 -10.36 -25.01 -13.87
CA GLU A 304 -11.36 -24.87 -14.92
C GLU A 304 -12.15 -23.55 -14.73
N LEU A 305 -11.69 -22.50 -15.40
CA LEU A 305 -12.42 -21.25 -15.62
C LEU A 305 -12.46 -21.01 -17.13
N THR A 306 -13.68 -21.02 -17.69
CA THR A 306 -13.94 -20.89 -19.14
C THR A 306 -14.65 -19.60 -19.50
N GLU A 307 -15.08 -18.82 -18.50
CA GLU A 307 -15.66 -17.49 -18.66
C GLU A 307 -14.59 -16.47 -19.11
N SER A 308 -15.04 -15.40 -19.75
CA SER A 308 -14.21 -14.26 -20.15
C SER A 308 -14.65 -13.01 -19.40
N PHE A 309 -13.71 -12.08 -19.22
CA PHE A 309 -13.87 -10.89 -18.39
C PHE A 309 -13.41 -9.63 -19.12
N ASP A 310 -14.07 -8.51 -18.88
CA ASP A 310 -13.61 -7.21 -19.39
C ASP A 310 -12.32 -6.77 -18.69
N ILE A 311 -12.18 -7.10 -17.41
CA ILE A 311 -11.05 -6.73 -16.58
C ILE A 311 -10.49 -7.97 -15.87
N VAL A 312 -9.19 -8.21 -16.05
CA VAL A 312 -8.47 -9.27 -15.33
C VAL A 312 -7.31 -8.66 -14.55
N ILE A 313 -7.32 -8.77 -13.22
CA ILE A 313 -6.25 -8.30 -12.35
C ILE A 313 -5.42 -9.49 -11.87
N VAL A 314 -4.10 -9.29 -11.82
CA VAL A 314 -3.15 -10.29 -11.34
C VAL A 314 -2.02 -9.62 -10.56
N ASP A 315 -1.99 -9.80 -9.23
CA ASP A 315 -0.81 -9.51 -8.37
C ASP A 315 -0.25 -10.85 -7.84
N PRO A 316 0.41 -11.65 -8.70
CA PRO A 316 0.71 -13.04 -8.38
C PRO A 316 1.94 -13.16 -7.47
N PRO A 317 2.19 -14.35 -6.88
CA PRO A 317 3.50 -14.69 -6.33
C PRO A 317 4.63 -14.42 -7.33
N ALA A 318 5.85 -14.15 -6.84
CA ALA A 318 6.97 -13.70 -7.68
C ALA A 318 7.55 -14.75 -8.67
N LYS A 319 6.87 -15.87 -8.89
CA LYS A 319 7.28 -16.98 -9.77
C LYS A 319 6.17 -17.31 -10.77
N GLY A 320 6.54 -17.90 -11.91
CA GLY A 320 5.58 -18.36 -12.91
C GLY A 320 4.91 -17.21 -13.68
N ILE A 321 5.56 -16.05 -13.80
CA ILE A 321 4.99 -14.84 -14.40
C ILE A 321 4.49 -15.08 -15.83
N ALA A 322 5.19 -15.86 -16.65
CA ALA A 322 4.72 -16.19 -18.00
C ALA A 322 3.37 -16.95 -17.98
N ASN A 323 3.18 -17.89 -17.05
CA ASN A 323 1.92 -18.63 -16.93
C ASN A 323 0.79 -17.71 -16.46
N TRP A 324 1.06 -16.85 -15.47
CA TRP A 324 0.11 -15.83 -15.01
C TRP A 324 -0.29 -14.85 -16.12
N THR A 325 0.70 -14.43 -16.94
CA THR A 325 0.46 -13.56 -18.09
C THR A 325 -0.43 -14.26 -19.12
N SER A 326 -0.09 -15.50 -19.51
CA SER A 326 -0.88 -16.29 -20.45
C SER A 326 -2.31 -16.52 -19.95
N ARG A 327 -2.46 -16.83 -18.66
CA ARG A 327 -3.77 -17.02 -18.04
C ARG A 327 -4.57 -15.71 -18.07
N CYS A 328 -3.95 -14.60 -17.72
CA CYS A 328 -4.56 -13.27 -17.80
C CYS A 328 -5.08 -12.98 -19.21
N THR A 329 -4.23 -13.16 -20.24
CA THR A 329 -4.62 -12.87 -21.63
C THR A 329 -5.72 -13.79 -22.14
N SER A 330 -5.75 -15.05 -21.71
CA SER A 330 -6.74 -16.05 -22.12
C SER A 330 -8.15 -15.82 -21.57
N LEU A 331 -8.26 -15.08 -20.46
CA LEU A 331 -9.53 -14.80 -19.79
C LEU A 331 -10.10 -13.42 -20.15
N LEU A 332 -9.45 -12.66 -21.02
CA LEU A 332 -9.97 -11.38 -21.47
C LEU A 332 -11.01 -11.58 -22.56
N GLU A 333 -12.13 -10.85 -22.46
CA GLU A 333 -13.10 -10.71 -23.52
C GLU A 333 -12.41 -10.29 -24.84
N PRO A 334 -12.82 -10.82 -26.01
CA PRO A 334 -12.21 -10.50 -27.30
C PRO A 334 -12.67 -9.13 -27.83
N THR A 335 -12.65 -8.11 -26.98
CA THR A 335 -13.13 -6.74 -27.27
C THR A 335 -12.00 -5.73 -27.32
N ALA A 336 -12.31 -4.56 -27.88
CA ALA A 336 -11.38 -3.44 -27.96
C ALA A 336 -11.01 -2.86 -26.59
N SER A 337 -11.92 -2.97 -25.62
CA SER A 337 -11.87 -2.38 -24.28
C SER A 337 -11.32 -3.30 -23.21
N ALA A 338 -11.41 -4.63 -23.36
CA ALA A 338 -10.96 -5.56 -22.32
C ALA A 338 -9.45 -5.43 -22.03
N ARG A 339 -9.08 -5.40 -20.73
CA ARG A 339 -7.69 -5.22 -20.29
C ARG A 339 -7.30 -6.08 -19.10
N GLY A 340 -6.08 -6.60 -19.17
CA GLY A 340 -5.41 -7.28 -18.08
C GLY A 340 -4.43 -6.36 -17.36
N PHE A 341 -4.29 -6.50 -16.04
CA PHE A 341 -3.36 -5.74 -15.22
C PHE A 341 -2.50 -6.70 -14.41
N LEU A 342 -1.24 -6.85 -14.81
CA LEU A 342 -0.30 -7.80 -14.21
C LEU A 342 0.83 -7.07 -13.50
N VAL A 343 0.98 -7.30 -12.19
CA VAL A 343 2.16 -6.86 -11.45
C VAL A 343 3.25 -7.92 -11.57
N ALA A 344 4.44 -7.54 -12.05
CA ALA A 344 5.56 -8.44 -12.26
C ALA A 344 6.87 -7.87 -11.72
N PRO A 345 7.83 -8.72 -11.31
CA PRO A 345 9.21 -8.29 -11.11
C PRO A 345 9.77 -7.72 -12.42
N ALA A 346 10.45 -6.57 -12.37
CA ALA A 346 11.01 -5.93 -13.58
C ALA A 346 12.04 -6.82 -14.31
N ARG A 347 12.67 -7.77 -13.60
CA ARG A 347 13.55 -8.77 -14.22
C ARG A 347 12.82 -9.71 -15.18
N ASP A 348 11.51 -9.94 -15.03
CA ASP A 348 10.76 -10.82 -15.93
C ASP A 348 10.41 -10.08 -17.23
N LEU A 349 10.66 -8.77 -17.26
CA LEU A 349 10.54 -7.89 -18.41
C LEU A 349 11.90 -7.57 -19.06
N SER A 350 13.03 -8.07 -18.57
CA SER A 350 14.31 -7.93 -19.28
C SER A 350 14.32 -8.78 -20.55
N ALA A 351 15.31 -8.59 -21.43
CA ALA A 351 15.44 -9.34 -22.68
C ALA A 351 15.45 -10.87 -22.48
N ASP A 352 16.07 -11.33 -21.40
CA ASP A 352 16.12 -12.73 -20.95
C ASP A 352 15.02 -13.10 -19.95
N GLY A 353 14.10 -12.17 -19.66
CA GLY A 353 13.00 -12.33 -18.74
C GLY A 353 11.88 -13.22 -19.28
N ALA A 354 11.07 -13.76 -18.37
CA ALA A 354 10.02 -14.73 -18.69
C ALA A 354 8.98 -14.21 -19.70
N ILE A 355 8.74 -12.90 -19.75
CA ILE A 355 7.77 -12.30 -20.68
C ILE A 355 8.42 -12.11 -22.07
N CYS A 356 9.63 -11.56 -22.13
CA CYS A 356 10.31 -11.24 -23.40
C CYS A 356 10.83 -12.47 -24.15
N THR A 357 11.12 -13.56 -23.44
CA THR A 357 11.54 -14.83 -24.04
C THR A 357 10.37 -15.64 -24.62
N THR A 358 9.14 -15.16 -24.49
CA THR A 358 7.93 -15.79 -25.03
C THR A 358 7.26 -14.91 -26.08
N THR A 359 6.14 -15.38 -26.64
CA THR A 359 5.30 -14.56 -27.54
C THR A 359 4.46 -13.53 -26.80
N LEU A 360 4.44 -13.52 -25.46
CA LEU A 360 3.53 -12.71 -24.66
C LEU A 360 3.77 -11.20 -24.76
N CYS A 361 4.99 -10.76 -25.11
CA CYS A 361 5.28 -9.34 -25.38
C CYS A 361 4.33 -8.71 -26.40
N ARG A 362 3.84 -9.50 -27.36
CA ARG A 362 2.94 -8.99 -28.40
C ARG A 362 1.60 -8.51 -27.82
N ASN A 363 1.21 -8.96 -26.63
CA ASN A 363 -0.07 -8.64 -26.00
C ASN A 363 0.06 -7.52 -24.94
N ILE A 364 1.22 -6.87 -24.83
CA ILE A 364 1.45 -5.79 -23.87
C ILE A 364 1.12 -4.44 -24.51
N GLU A 365 0.14 -3.72 -23.94
CA GLU A 365 -0.22 -2.34 -24.33
C GLU A 365 0.73 -1.33 -23.67
N ALA A 366 1.04 -1.53 -22.38
CA ALA A 366 1.88 -0.62 -21.61
C ALA A 366 2.65 -1.32 -20.49
N VAL A 367 3.78 -0.74 -20.10
CA VAL A 367 4.59 -1.12 -18.93
C VAL A 367 4.88 0.12 -18.09
N ILE A 368 4.58 0.07 -16.80
CA ILE A 368 4.88 1.11 -15.83
C ILE A 368 5.90 0.56 -14.83
N LEU A 369 7.13 1.09 -14.84
CA LEU A 369 8.15 0.74 -13.85
C LEU A 369 7.84 1.44 -12.52
N LEU A 370 7.56 0.65 -11.49
CA LEU A 370 6.92 1.10 -10.26
C LEU A 370 7.93 1.63 -9.21
N PRO A 371 7.51 2.59 -8.37
CA PRO A 371 8.27 2.98 -7.19
C PRO A 371 8.61 1.80 -6.26
N PRO A 372 9.74 1.85 -5.53
CA PRO A 372 10.11 0.79 -4.61
C PRO A 372 9.18 0.74 -3.40
N GLY A 373 9.00 -0.46 -2.85
CA GLY A 373 8.28 -0.68 -1.59
C GLY A 373 6.77 -0.86 -1.73
N LEU A 374 6.22 -0.80 -2.95
CA LEU A 374 4.80 -1.08 -3.22
C LEU A 374 4.40 -2.55 -3.02
N ARG A 375 5.38 -3.48 -3.07
CA ARG A 375 5.23 -4.89 -2.69
C ARG A 375 6.29 -5.27 -1.67
N PRO A 376 6.07 -5.01 -0.36
CA PRO A 376 7.12 -5.12 0.67
C PRO A 376 7.66 -6.54 0.87
N HIS A 377 6.89 -7.56 0.49
CA HIS A 377 7.29 -8.97 0.51
C HIS A 377 8.18 -9.38 -0.66
N THR A 378 8.19 -8.61 -1.74
CA THR A 378 9.00 -8.90 -2.93
C THR A 378 10.30 -8.09 -2.92
N LYS A 379 11.37 -8.69 -3.45
CA LYS A 379 12.67 -8.01 -3.60
C LYS A 379 12.86 -7.53 -5.03
N GLY A 380 13.49 -6.37 -5.15
CA GLY A 380 13.89 -5.79 -6.43
C GLY A 380 12.79 -4.93 -7.08
N PRO A 381 13.12 -4.24 -8.19
CA PRO A 381 12.18 -3.39 -8.90
C PRO A 381 10.97 -4.18 -9.41
N GLN A 382 9.79 -3.55 -9.35
CA GLN A 382 8.54 -4.11 -9.82
C GLN A 382 8.02 -3.27 -11.00
N ALA A 383 7.13 -3.86 -11.79
CA ALA A 383 6.47 -3.18 -12.89
C ALA A 383 4.99 -3.61 -12.94
N LEU A 384 4.15 -2.74 -13.47
CA LEU A 384 2.77 -3.02 -13.83
C LEU A 384 2.66 -3.11 -15.35
N CYS A 385 2.19 -4.25 -15.85
CA CYS A 385 1.92 -4.47 -17.28
C CYS A 385 0.43 -4.34 -17.54
N VAL A 386 0.07 -3.60 -18.58
CA VAL A 386 -1.29 -3.55 -19.14
C VAL A 386 -1.34 -4.46 -20.35
N LEU A 387 -2.25 -5.43 -20.34
CA LEU A 387 -2.33 -6.53 -21.29
C LEU A 387 -3.62 -6.46 -22.11
N THR A 388 -3.58 -6.93 -23.35
CA THR A 388 -4.75 -7.20 -24.19
C THR A 388 -4.97 -8.69 -24.41
N GLY A 389 -6.17 -9.09 -24.86
CA GLY A 389 -6.50 -10.49 -25.14
C GLY A 389 -5.58 -11.14 -26.19
N GLU A 390 -5.55 -12.48 -26.23
CA GLU A 390 -4.59 -13.26 -27.02
C GLU A 390 -4.57 -12.91 -28.52
N ASP A 391 -5.75 -12.65 -29.09
CA ASP A 391 -5.93 -12.31 -30.50
C ASP A 391 -5.61 -10.85 -30.83
N ARG A 392 -5.26 -10.05 -29.82
CA ARG A 392 -4.99 -8.61 -29.97
C ARG A 392 -3.52 -8.32 -29.70
N THR A 393 -2.77 -8.19 -30.79
CA THR A 393 -1.35 -7.83 -30.76
C THR A 393 -1.15 -6.32 -30.81
N GLN A 394 -0.10 -5.84 -30.15
CA GLN A 394 0.28 -4.43 -30.07
C GLN A 394 1.52 -4.17 -30.94
N ASP A 395 1.36 -3.25 -31.90
CA ASP A 395 2.46 -2.80 -32.75
C ASP A 395 3.41 -1.86 -31.98
N ARG A 396 2.84 -1.09 -31.04
CA ARG A 396 3.53 -0.13 -30.20
C ARG A 396 3.12 -0.32 -28.75
N ILE A 397 4.12 -0.29 -27.87
CA ILE A 397 4.01 -0.48 -26.43
C ILE A 397 4.47 0.81 -25.77
N LEU A 398 3.67 1.32 -24.83
CA LEU A 398 4.06 2.44 -23.98
C LEU A 398 4.94 1.94 -22.83
N VAL A 399 6.05 2.61 -22.56
CA VAL A 399 6.84 2.39 -21.34
C VAL A 399 6.87 3.68 -20.54
N ILE A 400 6.54 3.63 -19.25
CA ILE A 400 6.61 4.75 -18.31
C ILE A 400 7.55 4.39 -17.17
N ASP A 401 8.53 5.25 -16.87
CA ASP A 401 9.44 5.07 -15.73
C ASP A 401 9.18 6.07 -14.60
N VAL A 402 8.61 5.54 -13.52
CA VAL A 402 8.38 6.25 -12.26
C VAL A 402 9.08 5.57 -11.09
N SER A 403 10.08 4.73 -11.35
CA SER A 403 10.77 3.92 -10.35
C SER A 403 11.58 4.73 -9.32
N ASP A 404 11.91 5.99 -9.66
CA ASP A 404 12.58 6.95 -8.79
C ASP A 404 11.61 7.96 -8.13
N ARG A 405 10.29 7.86 -8.38
CA ARG A 405 9.27 8.74 -7.82
C ARG A 405 8.66 8.17 -6.54
N THR A 406 7.78 8.96 -5.92
CA THR A 406 6.90 8.50 -4.83
C THR A 406 5.46 8.53 -5.30
N LEU A 407 4.75 7.40 -5.22
CA LEU A 407 3.33 7.32 -5.59
C LEU A 407 2.48 8.03 -4.52
N VAL A 408 1.67 9.00 -4.94
CA VAL A 408 0.65 9.66 -4.12
C VAL A 408 -0.74 9.23 -4.57
N THR A 409 -1.59 8.92 -3.60
CA THR A 409 -2.91 8.32 -3.83
C THR A 409 -4.04 9.34 -3.94
N GLY A 410 -3.74 10.62 -3.80
CA GLY A 410 -4.68 11.74 -4.01
C GLY A 410 -4.18 13.07 -3.44
N PRO A 411 -4.90 14.18 -3.67
CA PRO A 411 -4.54 15.51 -3.16
C PRO A 411 -4.50 15.54 -1.63
N GLY A 412 -3.34 15.87 -1.06
CA GLY A 412 -3.14 15.96 0.39
C GLY A 412 -2.99 14.61 1.11
N ALA A 413 -3.02 13.49 0.39
CA ALA A 413 -2.62 12.20 0.95
C ALA A 413 -1.11 12.22 1.22
N PRO A 414 -0.64 11.88 2.43
CA PRO A 414 0.79 11.84 2.69
C PRO A 414 1.42 10.79 1.77
N PRO A 415 2.61 11.08 1.18
CA PRO A 415 3.28 10.13 0.31
C PRO A 415 3.47 8.79 0.99
N PHE A 416 3.26 7.71 0.25
CA PHE A 416 3.46 6.36 0.79
C PHE A 416 4.91 6.21 1.25
N LYS A 417 5.08 5.95 2.55
CA LYS A 417 6.38 5.68 3.16
C LYS A 417 6.45 4.21 3.48
N PRO A 418 7.15 3.38 2.69
CA PRO A 418 7.36 1.99 3.04
C PRO A 418 8.07 1.93 4.41
N ASN A 419 7.35 1.41 5.40
CA ASN A 419 7.83 1.04 6.73
C ASN A 419 8.73 2.06 7.43
N GLY A 420 8.29 3.30 7.68
CA GLY A 420 8.85 4.21 8.71
C GLY A 420 10.38 4.41 8.78
N ARG A 421 11.15 3.92 7.80
CA ARG A 421 12.61 3.74 7.84
C ARG A 421 13.31 4.41 6.68
N LEU A 422 12.58 4.91 5.69
CA LEU A 422 13.15 5.74 4.65
C LEU A 422 12.85 7.20 4.99
N LYS A 423 13.93 8.00 4.98
CA LYS A 423 13.88 9.47 5.06
C LYS A 423 12.82 9.98 4.07
N PRO A 424 12.22 11.17 4.27
CA PRO A 424 11.61 11.88 3.16
C PRO A 424 12.68 11.97 2.07
N THR A 425 12.59 11.07 1.11
CA THR A 425 13.39 11.18 -0.09
C THR A 425 12.79 12.39 -0.75
N GLY A 426 13.56 13.44 -1.02
CA GLY A 426 13.14 14.56 -1.88
C GLY A 426 12.89 14.12 -3.32
N ARG A 427 12.36 12.91 -3.52
CA ARG A 427 11.89 12.37 -4.79
C ARG A 427 10.60 13.07 -5.12
N ALA A 428 10.49 13.54 -6.36
CA ALA A 428 9.24 14.08 -6.84
C ALA A 428 8.10 13.05 -6.72
N GLU A 429 6.90 13.58 -6.60
CA GLU A 429 5.68 12.80 -6.47
C GLU A 429 5.11 12.47 -7.86
N ILE A 430 4.38 11.37 -7.95
CA ILE A 430 3.55 11.01 -9.11
C ILE A 430 2.20 10.52 -8.59
N SER A 431 1.10 10.98 -9.17
CA SER A 431 -0.23 10.59 -8.74
C SER A 431 -0.78 9.41 -9.56
N CYS A 432 -1.75 8.68 -8.98
CA CYS A 432 -2.50 7.71 -9.76
C CYS A 432 -3.27 8.36 -10.93
N THR A 433 -3.68 9.63 -10.79
CA THR A 433 -4.37 10.37 -11.87
C THR A 433 -3.44 10.55 -13.06
N ASP A 434 -2.20 10.97 -12.82
CA ASP A 434 -1.19 11.21 -13.88
C ASP A 434 -0.94 9.94 -14.70
N LEU A 435 -0.85 8.78 -14.04
CA LEU A 435 -0.64 7.50 -14.71
C LEU A 435 -1.88 7.03 -15.49
N THR A 436 -3.09 7.27 -14.96
CA THR A 436 -4.34 6.97 -15.67
C THR A 436 -4.50 7.85 -16.91
N GLU A 437 -4.28 9.17 -16.79
CA GLU A 437 -4.36 10.11 -17.91
C GLU A 437 -3.32 9.79 -18.99
N ALA A 438 -2.11 9.37 -18.60
CA ALA A 438 -1.08 8.95 -19.54
C ALA A 438 -1.50 7.75 -20.40
N LEU A 439 -2.18 6.75 -19.82
CA LEU A 439 -2.71 5.62 -20.59
C LEU A 439 -3.83 6.06 -21.54
N ASP A 440 -4.71 6.96 -21.10
CA ASP A 440 -5.79 7.45 -21.95
C ASP A 440 -5.28 8.29 -23.11
N ASP A 441 -4.28 9.13 -22.88
CA ASP A 441 -3.58 9.87 -23.94
C ASP A 441 -2.91 8.93 -24.92
N TRP A 442 -2.20 7.92 -24.42
CA TRP A 442 -1.58 6.90 -25.26
C TRP A 442 -2.61 6.19 -26.16
N ARG A 443 -3.74 5.76 -25.60
CA ARG A 443 -4.82 5.10 -26.34
C ARG A 443 -5.46 5.99 -27.38
N ARG A 444 -5.58 7.30 -27.10
CA ARG A 444 -6.26 8.26 -27.98
C ARG A 444 -5.38 8.75 -29.13
N GLN A 445 -4.10 8.99 -28.87
CA GLN A 445 -3.21 9.71 -29.79
C GLN A 445 -1.79 9.14 -29.91
N GLY A 446 -1.45 8.06 -29.19
CA GLY A 446 -0.14 7.41 -29.27
C GLY A 446 1.02 8.26 -28.74
N ARG A 447 0.73 9.18 -27.81
CA ARG A 447 1.69 10.04 -27.10
C ARG A 447 1.12 10.41 -25.73
N VAL A 448 1.97 10.73 -24.75
CA VAL A 448 1.59 11.15 -23.40
C VAL A 448 1.79 12.66 -23.26
N ASP A 449 0.74 13.39 -22.84
CA ASP A 449 0.77 14.86 -22.65
C ASP A 449 0.75 15.27 -21.16
N VAL A 450 1.06 14.33 -20.27
CA VAL A 450 1.18 14.57 -18.83
C VAL A 450 2.56 15.17 -18.53
N SER A 451 2.60 16.43 -18.07
CA SER A 451 3.85 17.15 -17.80
C SER A 451 4.76 16.43 -16.80
N GLU A 452 4.17 15.72 -15.84
CA GLU A 452 4.91 15.08 -14.74
C GLU A 452 5.67 13.84 -15.22
N LEU A 453 5.38 13.40 -16.45
CA LEU A 453 6.01 12.30 -17.15
C LEU A 453 6.89 12.77 -18.33
N GLU A 454 7.17 14.07 -18.47
CA GLU A 454 8.08 14.57 -19.49
C GLU A 454 9.46 13.90 -19.38
N GLY A 455 9.96 13.34 -20.49
CA GLY A 455 11.22 12.59 -20.54
C GLY A 455 11.21 11.25 -19.80
N ARG A 456 10.04 10.76 -19.36
CA ARG A 456 9.88 9.52 -18.56
C ARG A 456 9.02 8.47 -19.23
N TRP A 457 8.68 8.68 -20.50
CA TRP A 457 8.00 7.67 -21.29
C TRP A 457 8.66 7.50 -22.65
N GLU A 458 8.55 6.30 -23.20
CA GLU A 458 8.97 6.00 -24.57
C GLU A 458 7.97 5.04 -25.24
N SER A 459 8.13 4.88 -26.55
CA SER A 459 7.36 3.91 -27.33
C SER A 459 8.29 2.88 -27.95
N LEU A 460 8.01 1.61 -27.65
CA LEU A 460 8.75 0.46 -28.20
C LEU A 460 7.85 -0.35 -29.12
N SER A 461 8.41 -0.97 -30.14
CA SER A 461 7.72 -2.08 -30.83
C SER A 461 7.89 -3.39 -30.07
N SER A 462 6.96 -4.32 -30.28
CA SER A 462 7.07 -5.69 -29.73
C SER A 462 8.40 -6.37 -30.06
N ALA A 463 8.94 -6.14 -31.27
CA ALA A 463 10.23 -6.68 -31.68
C ALA A 463 11.41 -6.05 -30.92
N GLN A 464 11.39 -4.74 -30.67
CA GLN A 464 12.42 -4.08 -29.86
C GLN A 464 12.37 -4.55 -28.40
N ALA A 465 11.17 -4.69 -27.85
CA ALA A 465 10.96 -5.19 -26.49
C ALA A 465 11.47 -6.63 -26.33
N GLN A 466 11.22 -7.52 -27.29
CA GLN A 466 11.75 -8.89 -27.25
C GLN A 466 13.29 -8.94 -27.25
N VAL A 467 13.96 -8.03 -27.96
CA VAL A 467 15.42 -8.01 -28.05
C VAL A 467 16.07 -7.33 -26.86
N SER A 468 15.49 -6.23 -26.38
CA SER A 468 16.13 -5.32 -25.41
C SER A 468 15.52 -5.41 -24.01
N GLY A 469 14.35 -6.04 -23.88
CA GLY A 469 13.50 -5.95 -22.70
C GLY A 469 12.89 -4.57 -22.51
N PHE A 470 12.19 -4.42 -21.40
CA PHE A 470 11.72 -3.15 -20.86
C PHE A 470 12.69 -2.70 -19.78
N GLY A 471 13.23 -1.50 -19.93
CA GLY A 471 14.20 -0.91 -19.01
C GLY A 471 13.82 0.51 -18.63
N PRO A 472 14.60 1.12 -17.70
CA PRO A 472 14.44 2.53 -17.37
C PRO A 472 14.42 3.38 -18.63
N VAL A 473 13.47 4.31 -18.70
CA VAL A 473 13.38 5.25 -19.81
C VAL A 473 14.61 6.14 -19.71
N LYS A 474 15.48 6.05 -20.71
CA LYS A 474 16.67 6.89 -20.75
C LYS A 474 16.20 8.29 -21.12
N PRO A 475 16.55 9.33 -20.35
CA PRO A 475 16.28 10.68 -20.78
C PRO A 475 16.94 10.91 -22.14
N ASP A 476 16.28 11.66 -23.02
CA ASP A 476 16.91 12.16 -24.23
C ASP A 476 18.15 12.94 -23.84
N LEU A 477 19.30 12.31 -23.99
CA LEU A 477 20.57 12.96 -23.71
C LEU A 477 20.72 14.10 -24.72
N PRO A 478 21.07 15.32 -24.28
CA PRO A 478 21.36 16.41 -25.20
C PRO A 478 22.33 15.95 -26.28
N ALA A 479 22.16 16.39 -27.52
CA ALA A 479 22.99 15.96 -28.65
C ALA A 479 24.50 16.09 -28.35
N SER A 480 24.90 17.12 -27.59
CA SER A 480 26.26 17.32 -27.11
C SER A 480 26.77 16.22 -26.17
N THR A 481 25.89 15.67 -25.33
CA THR A 481 26.19 14.59 -24.38
C THR A 481 26.29 13.25 -25.10
N LEU A 482 25.41 13.00 -26.08
CA LEU A 482 25.52 11.84 -26.97
C LEU A 482 26.81 11.87 -27.77
N GLU A 483 27.16 13.02 -28.36
CA GLU A 483 28.41 13.19 -29.10
C GLU A 483 29.64 12.98 -28.20
N ALA A 484 29.60 13.46 -26.96
CA ALA A 484 30.65 13.21 -25.97
C ALA A 484 30.78 11.73 -25.59
N ILE A 485 29.66 11.01 -25.40
CA ILE A 485 29.64 9.58 -25.11
C ILE A 485 30.16 8.77 -26.30
N THR A 486 29.69 9.05 -27.51
CA THR A 486 30.13 8.37 -28.74
C THR A 486 31.61 8.61 -29.00
N ARG A 487 32.10 9.83 -28.76
CA ARG A 487 33.53 10.15 -28.84
C ARG A 487 34.33 9.37 -27.81
N LEU A 488 33.89 9.32 -26.55
CA LEU A 488 34.53 8.53 -25.50
C LEU A 488 34.56 7.03 -25.84
N GLN A 489 33.48 6.48 -26.39
CA GLN A 489 33.41 5.08 -26.84
C GLN A 489 34.38 4.81 -27.99
N SER A 490 34.49 5.73 -28.96
CA SER A 490 35.46 5.65 -30.06
C SER A 490 36.91 5.73 -29.57
N GLU A 491 37.20 6.63 -28.63
CA GLU A 491 38.52 6.75 -27.99
C GLU A 491 38.87 5.49 -27.19
N LEU A 492 37.91 4.88 -26.50
CA LEU A 492 38.08 3.60 -25.78
C LEU A 492 38.34 2.43 -26.75
N ALA A 493 37.63 2.37 -27.87
CA ALA A 493 37.81 1.34 -28.90
C ALA A 493 39.15 1.47 -29.64
N GLY A 494 39.71 2.68 -29.70
CA GLY A 494 41.02 2.97 -30.31
C GLY A 494 42.23 2.70 -29.42
N LEU A 495 42.06 2.19 -28.19
CA LEU A 495 43.18 1.95 -27.27
C LEU A 495 43.97 0.68 -27.66
N PRO A 496 45.30 0.78 -27.89
CA PRO A 496 46.09 -0.29 -28.51
C PRO A 496 46.36 -1.55 -27.67
N TYR A 497 45.95 -1.59 -26.39
CA TYR A 497 46.33 -2.68 -25.47
C TYR A 497 45.16 -3.34 -24.70
N GLY A 498 43.90 -3.10 -25.11
CA GLY A 498 42.74 -3.61 -24.41
C GLY A 498 42.50 -2.94 -23.04
N ILE A 499 41.26 -3.04 -22.54
CA ILE A 499 40.77 -2.32 -21.35
C ILE A 499 41.57 -2.65 -20.08
N GLU A 500 42.12 -3.85 -19.96
CA GLU A 500 42.83 -4.31 -18.75
C GLU A 500 44.15 -3.57 -18.48
N ALA A 501 44.85 -3.08 -19.52
CA ALA A 501 46.13 -2.40 -19.38
C ALA A 501 46.02 -0.97 -18.80
N TYR A 502 44.81 -0.39 -18.78
CA TYR A 502 44.56 1.01 -18.40
C TYR A 502 43.82 1.18 -17.07
N GLY A 503 43.77 0.15 -16.22
CA GLY A 503 42.92 0.09 -15.01
C GLY A 503 42.94 1.33 -14.11
N ARG A 504 44.07 2.03 -13.95
CA ARG A 504 44.13 3.30 -13.17
C ARG A 504 43.51 4.49 -13.90
N ARG A 505 43.74 4.64 -15.20
CA ARG A 505 43.18 5.73 -16.01
C ARG A 505 41.68 5.54 -16.24
N ILE A 506 41.23 4.30 -16.41
CA ILE A 506 39.80 3.97 -16.55
C ILE A 506 39.07 4.17 -15.23
N ALA A 507 39.64 3.79 -14.08
CA ALA A 507 39.05 4.10 -12.78
C ALA A 507 38.91 5.61 -12.55
N GLU A 508 39.87 6.41 -13.02
CA GLU A 508 39.86 7.86 -12.91
C GLU A 508 38.88 8.51 -13.91
N LEU A 509 38.76 7.97 -15.13
CA LEU A 509 37.73 8.32 -16.10
C LEU A 509 36.33 7.95 -15.61
N GLN A 510 36.14 6.75 -15.05
CA GLN A 510 34.89 6.33 -14.40
C GLN A 510 34.57 7.26 -13.23
N LYS A 511 35.55 7.66 -12.41
CA LYS A 511 35.32 8.64 -11.33
C LYS A 511 34.92 10.02 -11.85
N ARG A 512 35.45 10.44 -12.99
CA ARG A 512 35.11 11.71 -13.65
C ARG A 512 33.75 11.62 -14.35
N VAL A 513 33.42 10.51 -14.99
CA VAL A 513 32.10 10.23 -15.57
C VAL A 513 31.05 10.12 -14.47
N SER A 514 31.32 9.41 -13.38
CA SER A 514 30.45 9.36 -12.20
C SER A 514 30.29 10.71 -11.52
N ARG A 515 31.32 11.58 -11.56
CA ARG A 515 31.18 12.98 -11.12
C ARG A 515 30.35 13.80 -12.09
N VAL A 516 30.54 13.68 -13.40
CA VAL A 516 29.70 14.38 -14.37
C VAL A 516 28.24 13.91 -14.25
N VAL A 517 28.01 12.62 -14.00
CA VAL A 517 26.67 12.06 -13.72
C VAL A 517 26.14 12.50 -12.35
N SER A 518 26.98 12.81 -11.36
CA SER A 518 26.53 13.37 -10.07
C SER A 518 26.37 14.89 -10.07
N ASP A 519 27.13 15.58 -10.91
CA ASP A 519 27.19 17.04 -11.02
C ASP A 519 26.15 17.56 -12.02
N TYR A 520 25.69 16.72 -12.96
CA TYR A 520 24.38 16.85 -13.60
C TYR A 520 23.35 16.20 -12.68
N GLU A 521 23.07 16.86 -11.56
CA GLU A 521 21.79 16.71 -10.87
C GLU A 521 20.69 16.94 -11.91
N VAL A 522 20.12 15.84 -12.42
CA VAL A 522 18.76 15.87 -12.94
C VAL A 522 17.91 16.16 -11.71
N ASP A 523 17.54 17.42 -11.55
CA ASP A 523 16.43 17.83 -10.69
C ASP A 523 15.17 17.02 -11.02
#